data_AF-A0A7Z8QH53-F1
#
_entry.id   AF-A0A7Z8QH53-F1
#
_cell.length_a   1.000
_cell.length_b   1.000
_cell.length_c   1.000
_cell.angle_alpha   90.00
_cell.angle_beta   90.00
_cell.angle_gamma   90.00
#
_symmetry.space_group_name_H-M   'P 1'
#
loop_
_entity.id
_entity.type
_entity.pdbx_description
1 polymer ?
#
loop_
_entity_poly.entity_id
_entity_poly.type
_entity_poly.pdbx_seq_one_letter_code
_entity_poly.pdbx_strand_id
1 'polypeptide(L)' 'MDKNHHEIHFEDYITQKLVNQGWLEGKPNEYDKQRALYPDDVISWIKATQPVLSQVLLEMQE' A
#
# COMPACT_ATOMS: atom_id res chain seq x y z
N MET A 1 23.73 3.48 28.03
CA MET A 1 23.19 3.85 26.71
C MET A 1 22.57 2.61 26.11
N ASP A 2 21.25 2.64 25.96
CA ASP A 2 20.40 1.49 25.66
C ASP A 2 20.75 0.76 24.35
N LYS A 3 20.62 -0.57 24.39
CA LYS A 3 20.87 -1.51 23.29
C LYS A 3 19.76 -1.48 22.22
N ASN A 4 19.35 -0.31 21.75
CA ASN A 4 18.23 -0.15 20.80
C ASN A 4 18.61 -0.41 19.32
N HIS A 5 19.71 -1.11 19.03
CA HIS A 5 20.29 -1.18 17.67
C HIS A 5 20.24 -2.56 16.99
N HIS A 6 19.35 -3.47 17.38
CA HIS A 6 19.29 -4.78 16.72
C HIS A 6 17.92 -5.25 16.22
N GLU A 7 16.86 -4.46 16.40
CA GLU A 7 15.52 -4.85 15.89
C GLU A 7 15.26 -4.32 14.49
N ILE A 8 15.84 -3.18 14.11
CA ILE A 8 15.66 -2.58 12.77
C ILE A 8 16.08 -3.52 11.64
N HIS A 9 17.20 -4.24 11.79
CA HIS A 9 17.65 -5.20 10.78
C HIS A 9 16.71 -6.40 10.64
N PHE A 10 16.02 -6.76 11.72
CA PHE A 10 15.06 -7.85 11.71
C PHE A 10 13.75 -7.41 11.04
N GLU A 11 13.27 -6.21 11.34
CA GLU A 11 12.11 -5.60 10.68
C GLU A 11 12.37 -5.42 9.18
N ASP A 12 13.52 -4.87 8.80
CA ASP A 12 13.93 -4.73 7.39
C ASP A 12 13.99 -6.07 6.67
N TYR A 13 14.52 -7.11 7.34
CA TYR A 13 14.58 -8.45 6.77
C TYR A 13 13.19 -9.05 6.52
N ILE A 14 12.25 -8.88 7.46
CA ILE A 14 10.86 -9.34 7.29
C ILE A 14 10.21 -8.61 6.11
N THR A 15 10.33 -7.28 6.06
CA THR A 15 9.76 -6.47 4.99
C THR A 15 10.34 -6.89 3.64
N GLN A 16 11.67 -7.00 3.52
CA GLN A 16 12.32 -7.46 2.30
C GLN A 16 11.89 -8.88 1.90
N LYS A 17 11.71 -9.79 2.86
CA LYS A 17 11.22 -11.16 2.56
C LYS A 17 9.81 -11.16 2.01
N LEU A 18 8.90 -10.37 2.60
CA LEU A 18 7.53 -10.24 2.11
C LEU A 18 7.51 -9.63 0.70
N VAL A 19 8.26 -8.56 0.47
CA VAL A 19 8.35 -7.92 -0.85
C VAL A 19 8.86 -8.89 -1.91
N ASN A 20 9.90 -9.68 -1.58
CA ASN A 20 10.42 -10.71 -2.47
C ASN A 20 9.42 -11.85 -2.77
N GLN A 21 8.41 -12.04 -1.91
CA GLN A 21 7.32 -13.01 -2.12
C GLN A 21 6.15 -12.41 -2.92
N GLY A 22 6.28 -11.16 -3.40
CA GLY A 22 5.26 -10.48 -4.20
C GLY A 22 4.31 -9.60 -3.39
N TRP A 23 4.57 -9.37 -2.11
CA TRP A 23 3.85 -8.36 -1.34
C TRP A 23 4.29 -6.96 -1.75
N LEU A 24 3.38 -6.00 -1.71
CA LEU A 24 3.68 -4.60 -1.98
C LEU A 24 4.11 -3.90 -0.68
N GLU A 25 5.24 -3.20 -0.72
CA GLU A 25 5.68 -2.36 0.40
C GLU A 25 4.88 -1.05 0.41
N GLY A 26 4.19 -0.78 1.52
CA GLY A 26 3.40 0.44 1.68
C GLY A 26 4.24 1.64 2.10
N LYS A 27 3.91 2.84 1.60
CA LYS A 27 4.54 4.08 2.06
C LYS A 27 3.68 4.77 3.12
N PRO A 28 4.22 5.13 4.30
CA PRO A 28 3.45 5.78 5.37
C PRO A 28 2.72 7.06 4.94
N ASN A 29 3.27 7.79 3.96
CA ASN A 29 2.68 9.02 3.42
C ASN A 29 1.48 8.79 2.49
N GLU A 30 1.35 7.58 1.94
CA GLU A 30 0.28 7.17 1.02
C GLU A 30 -0.84 6.41 1.76
N TYR A 31 -0.66 6.17 3.07
CA TYR A 31 -1.64 5.50 3.91
C TYR A 31 -2.66 6.51 4.48
N ASP A 32 -3.92 6.39 4.08
CA ASP A 32 -5.01 7.17 4.65
C ASP A 32 -5.40 6.58 6.02
N LYS A 33 -4.97 7.24 7.09
CA LYS A 33 -5.24 6.83 8.48
C LYS A 33 -6.73 6.92 8.85
N GLN A 34 -7.49 7.82 8.22
CA GLN A 34 -8.92 7.96 8.52
C GLN A 34 -9.71 6.79 7.93
N ARG A 35 -9.32 6.36 6.73
CA ARG A 35 -9.96 5.22 6.03
C ARG A 35 -9.31 3.88 6.34
N ALA A 36 -8.13 3.89 6.99
CA ALA A 36 -7.29 2.73 7.25
C ALA A 36 -6.95 1.94 5.96
N LEU A 37 -6.70 2.65 4.86
CA LEU A 37 -6.53 2.08 3.52
C LEU A 37 -5.44 2.82 2.74
N TYR A 38 -4.89 2.15 1.73
CA TYR A 38 -4.11 2.77 0.64
C TYR A 38 -5.07 3.11 -0.51
N PRO A 39 -5.55 4.37 -0.63
CA PRO A 39 -6.58 4.71 -1.60
C PRO A 39 -6.16 4.45 -3.05
N ASP A 40 -4.89 4.69 -3.40
CA ASP A 40 -4.36 4.42 -4.75
C ASP A 40 -4.37 2.94 -5.11
N ASP A 41 -4.02 2.06 -4.16
CA ASP A 41 -4.05 0.61 -4.35
C ASP A 41 -5.49 0.11 -4.58
N VAL A 42 -6.43 0.63 -3.79
CA VAL A 42 -7.86 0.30 -3.92
C VAL A 42 -8.41 0.76 -5.26
N ILE A 43 -8.10 1.98 -5.69
CA ILE A 43 -8.53 2.51 -7.00
C ILE A 43 -7.91 1.69 -8.13
N SER A 44 -6.63 1.36 -8.04
CA SER A 44 -5.93 0.53 -9.03
C SER A 44 -6.54 -0.86 -9.13
N TRP A 45 -6.86 -1.48 -8.00
CA TRP A 45 -7.55 -2.78 -7.95
C TRP A 45 -8.95 -2.71 -8.55
N ILE A 46 -9.74 -1.67 -8.27
CA ILE A 46 -11.07 -1.46 -8.87
C ILE A 46 -10.95 -1.30 -10.39
N LYS A 47 -9.99 -0.51 -10.86
CA LYS A 47 -9.73 -0.34 -12.31
C LYS A 47 -9.35 -1.66 -12.98
N ALA A 48 -8.54 -2.49 -12.33
CA ALA A 48 -8.11 -3.78 -12.87
C ALA A 48 -9.22 -4.84 -12.88
N THR A 49 -10.11 -4.82 -11.89
CA THR A 49 -11.16 -5.84 -11.72
C THR A 49 -12.49 -5.46 -12.36
N GLN A 50 -12.78 -4.17 -12.50
CA GLN A 50 -14.11 -3.66 -12.89
C GLN A 50 -13.98 -2.54 -13.93
N PRO A 51 -13.71 -2.87 -15.21
CA PRO A 51 -13.49 -1.89 -16.27
C PRO A 51 -14.69 -0.95 -16.52
N VAL A 52 -15.92 -1.41 -16.30
CA VAL A 52 -17.13 -0.58 -16.46
C VAL A 52 -17.24 0.51 -15.38
N LEU A 53 -16.90 0.19 -14.13
CA LEU A 53 -16.92 1.15 -13.02
C LEU A 53 -15.81 2.20 -13.14
N SER A 54 -14.70 1.85 -13.79
CA SER A 54 -13.61 2.79 -14.06
C SER A 54 -14.03 3.98 -14.95
N GLN A 55 -14.94 3.73 -15.89
CA GLN A 55 -15.48 4.76 -16.80
C GLN A 55 -16.42 5.72 -16.08
N VAL A 56 -17.26 5.19 -15.19
CA VAL A 56 -18.17 6.03 -14.37
C VAL A 56 -17.39 6.95 -13.42
N LEU A 57 -16.31 6.47 -12.82
CA LEU A 57 -15.46 7.32 -11.95
C LEU A 57 -14.76 8.44 -12.73
N LEU A 58 -14.39 8.21 -14.00
CA LEU A 58 -13.84 9.24 -14.88
C LEU A 58 -14.89 10.29 -15.23
N GLU A 59 -16.11 9.87 -15.54
CA GLU A 59 -17.23 10.78 -15.84
C GLU A 59 -17.72 11.58 -14.62
N MET A 60 -17.51 11.08 -13.40
CA MET A 60 -17.85 11.78 -12.16
C MET A 60 -16.80 12.80 -11.69
N GLN A 61 -15.67 12.92 -12.40
CA GLN A 61 -14.63 13.93 -12.11
C GLN A 61 -14.62 15.12 -13.09
N GLU A 62 -15.53 15.16 -14.06
CA GLU A 62 -15.84 16.35 -14.90
C GLU A 62 -17.05 17.14 -14.34
#